data_AF-A0A8T0WSG5-F1
#
_entry.id   AF-A0A8T0WSG5-F1
#
_cell.length_a   1.000
_cell.length_b   1.000
_cell.length_c   1.000
_cell.angle_alpha   90.00
_cell.angle_beta   90.00
_cell.angle_gamma   90.00
#
_symmetry.space_group_name_H-M   'P 1'
#
loop_
_entity.id
_entity.type
_entity.pdbx_description
1 polymer ?
#
loop_
_entity_poly.entity_id
_entity_poly.type
_entity_poly.pdbx_seq_one_letter_code
_entity_poly.pdbx_strand_id
1 'polypeptide(L)'
;MSKAAAAASLPPPPPEVALLVEQLQRHHLAPDASLLSNCAHADLLQAREEVAAERALYLEALAVYAEAVAMLEEYHAAGGAGAGKKLNCSPQVYESLEHRLAVVEAAQRLRLPLLSQDGEVHEEIEKLSTLSRSSFDSTLTSATPSSSSISTSYNNYSSTASAVTVGAVHGSGSSEAVEPGVGGVPDRFLGITSDYLYQVQQEQPAMSVDMVDYQRTLAREIEARLEAKCDALADLFSMDERDSSSISQISSARLPERVKLIIEEIEKEEAHLLEDLASMDRKFAEHYNVLEQILAVLIQFVKDKKLEHQYQYDDMKKTWLIKRCRTMNAKLSYLEHHLLRDTYTKDTVPALHRIRKYLVEATKEASNSYNEAISRLREYQGVDPHFDVIARQYHEIVKKLEGMQWTIHQVEMDLKPHHDHAGV
;
A
#
# COMPACT_ATOMS: atom_id res chain seq x y z
N MET A 1 -32.72 23.61 -5.80
CA MET A 1 -34.00 23.35 -5.08
C MET A 1 -34.44 21.95 -5.49
N SER A 2 -35.04 21.17 -4.59
CA SER A 2 -35.47 19.75 -4.77
C SER A 2 -34.49 18.67 -4.31
N LYS A 3 -34.07 18.70 -3.04
CA LYS A 3 -33.51 17.51 -2.36
C LYS A 3 -33.97 17.42 -0.89
N ALA A 4 -35.26 17.69 -0.66
CA ALA A 4 -35.87 17.65 0.67
C ALA A 4 -37.11 16.72 0.76
N ALA A 5 -37.38 15.91 -0.28
CA ALA A 5 -38.65 15.20 -0.40
C ALA A 5 -38.60 13.68 -0.12
N ALA A 6 -37.46 13.11 0.30
CA ALA A 6 -37.28 11.64 0.39
C ALA A 6 -37.03 11.10 1.81
N ALA A 7 -37.50 11.80 2.85
CA ALA A 7 -37.38 11.37 4.26
C ALA A 7 -38.74 11.07 4.91
N ALA A 8 -39.70 10.57 4.14
CA ALA A 8 -41.08 10.32 4.59
C ALA A 8 -41.52 8.88 4.33
N SER A 9 -40.92 7.89 5.02
CA SER A 9 -41.54 6.55 5.16
C SER A 9 -40.91 5.68 6.27
N LEU A 10 -40.64 6.24 7.45
CA LEU A 10 -40.48 5.41 8.66
C LEU A 10 -41.61 5.76 9.63
N PRO A 11 -42.16 4.78 10.38
CA PRO A 11 -43.10 5.06 11.44
C PRO A 11 -42.49 6.11 12.37
N PRO A 12 -43.25 7.13 12.79
CA PRO A 12 -42.70 8.20 13.60
C PRO A 12 -42.11 7.57 14.87
N PRO A 13 -40.82 7.80 15.18
CA PRO A 13 -40.30 7.40 16.47
C PRO A 13 -41.16 8.08 17.55
N PRO A 14 -41.32 7.46 18.74
CA PRO A 14 -42.08 8.07 19.83
C PRO A 14 -41.65 9.54 20.00
N PRO A 15 -42.59 10.46 20.28
CA PRO A 15 -42.36 11.91 20.17
C PRO A 15 -41.15 12.38 20.98
N GLU A 16 -40.83 11.68 22.07
CA GLU A 16 -39.64 11.91 22.91
C GLU A 16 -38.32 11.59 22.18
N VAL A 17 -38.27 10.51 21.39
CA VAL A 17 -37.09 10.11 20.61
C VAL A 17 -36.91 11.02 19.39
N ALA A 18 -38.01 11.47 18.76
CA ALA A 18 -37.96 12.46 17.70
C ALA A 18 -37.35 13.79 18.18
N LEU A 19 -37.77 14.26 19.36
CA LEU A 19 -37.26 15.47 20.00
C LEU A 19 -35.77 15.33 20.38
N LEU A 20 -35.38 14.18 20.90
CA LEU A 20 -34.00 13.89 21.26
C LEU A 20 -33.08 13.85 20.03
N VAL A 21 -33.52 13.22 18.94
CA VAL A 21 -32.77 13.19 17.67
C VAL A 21 -32.65 14.60 17.08
N GLU A 22 -33.71 15.41 17.15
CA GLU A 22 -33.70 16.79 16.66
C GLU A 22 -32.77 17.69 17.51
N GLN A 23 -32.72 17.48 18.82
CA GLN A 23 -31.78 18.17 19.72
C GLN A 23 -30.33 17.73 19.49
N LEU A 24 -30.09 16.43 19.30
CA LEU A 24 -28.78 15.90 18.96
C LEU A 24 -28.31 16.41 17.59
N GLN A 25 -29.19 16.47 16.59
CA GLN A 25 -28.89 17.03 15.28
C GLN A 25 -28.58 18.53 15.31
N ARG A 26 -29.24 19.30 16.20
CA ARG A 26 -28.95 20.73 16.34
C ARG A 26 -27.67 21.05 17.09
N HIS A 27 -27.34 20.28 18.14
CA HIS A 27 -26.30 20.67 19.08
C HIS A 27 -25.03 19.80 19.01
N HIS A 28 -25.14 18.55 18.58
CA HIS A 28 -24.06 17.57 18.71
C HIS A 28 -23.66 16.91 17.40
N LEU A 29 -24.48 16.95 16.35
CA LEU A 29 -24.18 16.33 15.06
C LEU A 29 -23.94 17.35 13.95
N ALA A 30 -23.10 16.94 13.00
CA ALA A 30 -22.71 17.74 11.86
C ALA A 30 -23.88 18.01 10.89
N PRO A 31 -23.94 19.21 10.27
CA PRO A 31 -25.05 19.63 9.41
C PRO A 31 -25.08 18.94 8.04
N ASP A 32 -24.08 18.12 7.71
CA ASP A 32 -23.89 17.43 6.43
C ASP A 32 -24.56 16.05 6.35
N ALA A 33 -25.45 15.73 7.29
CA ALA A 33 -26.12 14.43 7.43
C ALA A 33 -25.18 13.23 7.60
N SER A 34 -23.90 13.47 7.93
CA SER A 34 -22.89 12.43 8.15
C SER A 34 -23.05 11.70 9.50
N LEU A 35 -23.96 12.19 10.37
CA LEU A 35 -24.16 11.72 11.75
C LEU A 35 -22.89 11.74 12.60
N LEU A 36 -21.87 12.49 12.19
CA LEU A 36 -20.64 12.70 12.95
C LEU A 36 -20.87 13.74 14.04
N SER A 37 -20.13 13.64 15.14
CA SER A 37 -20.16 14.69 16.16
C SER A 37 -19.63 16.00 15.59
N ASN A 38 -20.13 17.14 16.08
CA ASN A 38 -19.66 18.47 15.66
C ASN A 38 -18.15 18.65 15.82
N CYS A 39 -17.57 18.08 16.89
CA CYS A 39 -16.12 18.07 17.12
C CYS A 39 -15.38 17.25 16.05
N ALA A 40 -15.82 16.02 15.78
CA ALA A 40 -15.19 15.17 14.77
C ALA A 40 -15.30 15.77 13.35
N HIS A 41 -16.42 16.43 13.04
CA HIS A 41 -16.59 17.11 11.77
C HIS A 41 -15.69 18.35 11.63
N ALA A 42 -15.53 19.13 12.71
CA ALA A 42 -14.59 20.26 12.74
C ALA A 42 -13.14 19.79 12.55
N ASP A 43 -12.73 18.72 13.24
CA ASP A 43 -11.39 18.13 13.10
C ASP A 43 -11.14 17.61 11.68
N LEU A 44 -12.15 16.99 11.04
CA LEU A 44 -12.05 16.55 9.65
C LEU A 44 -11.95 17.70 8.65
N LEU A 45 -12.70 18.79 8.87
CA LEU A 45 -12.59 19.99 8.04
C LEU A 45 -11.22 20.63 8.19
N GLN A 46 -10.72 20.75 9.42
CA GLN A 46 -9.38 21.26 9.70
C GLN A 46 -8.31 20.39 9.04
N ALA A 47 -8.37 19.07 9.21
CA ALA A 47 -7.43 18.15 8.56
C ALA A 47 -7.47 18.26 7.03
N ARG A 48 -8.67 18.46 6.45
CA ARG A 48 -8.82 18.67 5.01
C ARG A 48 -8.20 19.99 4.56
N GLU A 49 -8.35 21.06 5.33
CA GLU A 49 -7.71 22.36 5.07
C GLU A 49 -6.18 22.26 5.19
N GLU A 50 -5.67 21.58 6.22
CA GLU A 50 -4.23 21.33 6.40
C GLU A 50 -3.66 20.53 5.23
N VAL A 51 -4.33 19.45 4.81
CA VAL A 51 -3.92 18.67 3.62
C VAL A 51 -3.98 19.51 2.34
N ALA A 52 -4.99 20.36 2.18
CA ALA A 52 -5.07 21.26 1.04
C ALA A 52 -3.95 22.32 1.05
N ALA A 53 -3.60 22.85 2.22
CA ALA A 53 -2.52 23.80 2.41
C ALA A 53 -1.15 23.15 2.13
N GLU A 54 -0.89 21.95 2.68
CA GLU A 54 0.34 21.20 2.37
C GLU A 54 0.45 20.86 0.90
N ARG A 55 -0.66 20.47 0.27
CA ARG A 55 -0.70 20.22 -1.18
C ARG A 55 -0.37 21.48 -1.97
N ALA A 56 -0.85 22.65 -1.56
CA ALA A 56 -0.51 23.91 -2.21
C ALA A 56 0.99 24.23 -2.08
N LEU A 57 1.56 24.08 -0.89
CA LEU A 57 2.99 24.26 -0.63
C LEU A 57 3.85 23.27 -1.46
N TYR A 58 3.41 22.02 -1.58
CA TYR A 58 4.08 21.03 -2.42
C TYR A 58 4.09 21.42 -3.90
N LEU A 59 2.95 21.91 -4.42
CA LEU A 59 2.85 22.37 -5.80
C LEU A 59 3.72 23.61 -6.06
N GLU A 60 3.81 24.53 -5.09
CA GLU A 60 4.70 25.68 -5.15
C GLU A 60 6.18 25.24 -5.16
N ALA A 61 6.56 24.31 -4.28
CA ALA A 61 7.91 23.75 -4.26
C ALA A 61 8.27 23.03 -5.56
N LEU A 62 7.32 22.30 -6.17
CA LEU A 62 7.51 21.69 -7.49
C LEU A 62 7.69 22.72 -8.61
N ALA A 63 6.95 23.84 -8.56
CA ALA A 63 7.12 24.93 -9.53
C ALA A 63 8.53 25.53 -9.43
N VAL A 64 8.99 25.82 -8.20
CA VAL A 64 10.35 26.32 -7.94
C VAL A 64 11.42 25.31 -8.41
N TYR A 65 11.21 24.01 -8.17
CA TYR A 65 12.10 22.97 -8.65
C TYR A 65 12.17 22.94 -10.19
N ALA A 66 11.01 23.03 -10.87
CA ALA A 66 10.95 23.05 -12.32
C ALA A 66 11.67 24.27 -12.91
N GLU A 67 11.52 25.45 -12.30
CA GLU A 67 12.26 26.66 -12.69
C GLU A 67 13.77 26.51 -12.47
N ALA A 68 14.19 25.93 -11.35
CA ALA A 68 15.61 25.69 -11.07
C ALA A 68 16.26 24.72 -12.06
N VAL A 69 15.54 23.67 -12.47
CA VAL A 69 15.98 22.73 -13.52
C VAL A 69 16.04 23.43 -14.87
N ALA A 70 15.03 24.23 -15.24
CA ALA A 70 15.03 24.99 -16.49
C ALA A 70 16.23 25.95 -16.58
N MET A 71 16.58 26.64 -15.47
CA MET A 71 17.78 27.49 -15.41
C MET A 71 19.08 26.71 -15.64
N LEU A 72 19.19 25.48 -15.14
CA LEU A 72 20.35 24.61 -15.39
C LEU A 72 20.37 24.09 -16.83
N GLU A 73 19.22 23.74 -17.41
CA GLU A 73 19.14 23.33 -18.81
C GLU A 73 19.54 24.47 -19.76
N GLU A 74 19.14 25.70 -19.46
CA GLU A 74 19.57 26.91 -20.19
C GLU A 74 21.07 27.16 -20.05
N TYR A 75 21.63 26.94 -18.86
CA TYR A 75 23.08 27.01 -18.63
C TYR A 75 23.86 25.98 -19.47
N HIS A 76 23.42 24.72 -19.46
CA HIS A 76 24.00 23.66 -20.27
C HIS A 76 23.87 23.93 -21.78
N ALA A 77 22.72 24.47 -22.21
CA ALA A 77 22.47 24.85 -23.60
C ALA A 77 23.32 26.05 -24.06
N ALA A 78 23.70 26.95 -23.15
CA ALA A 78 24.55 28.10 -23.45
C ALA A 78 26.05 27.74 -23.59
N GLY A 79 26.42 26.48 -23.30
CA GLY A 79 27.80 26.00 -23.37
C GLY A 79 28.61 26.50 -22.17
N GLY A 80 28.72 25.65 -21.13
CA GLY A 80 29.29 25.92 -19.81
C GLY A 80 30.73 26.47 -19.73
N ALA A 81 31.38 26.78 -20.87
CA ALA A 81 32.69 27.42 -20.93
C ALA A 81 32.73 28.73 -21.76
N GLY A 82 31.67 29.07 -22.50
CA GLY A 82 31.65 30.21 -23.43
C GLY A 82 30.59 31.29 -23.14
N ALA A 83 29.77 31.10 -22.12
CA ALA A 83 28.54 31.85 -21.91
C ALA A 83 28.67 33.13 -21.05
N GLY A 84 29.87 33.67 -20.88
CA GLY A 84 30.12 34.88 -20.07
C GLY A 84 29.42 36.16 -20.57
N LYS A 85 28.64 36.10 -21.65
CA LYS A 85 27.91 37.25 -22.23
C LYS A 85 26.38 37.16 -22.14
N LYS A 86 25.80 36.04 -21.70
CA LYS A 86 24.32 35.86 -21.72
C LYS A 86 23.70 35.42 -20.39
N LEU A 87 24.52 35.07 -19.40
CA LEU A 87 24.08 34.59 -18.09
C LEU A 87 24.37 35.66 -17.04
N ASN A 88 23.39 35.95 -16.19
CA ASN A 88 23.47 37.01 -15.18
C ASN A 88 24.29 36.61 -13.93
N CYS A 89 24.73 35.35 -13.83
CA CYS A 89 25.39 34.77 -12.66
C CYS A 89 26.71 34.08 -13.00
N SER A 90 27.62 33.99 -12.02
CA SER A 90 28.89 33.26 -12.18
C SER A 90 28.68 31.75 -12.30
N PRO A 91 29.53 31.02 -13.05
CA PRO A 91 29.39 29.57 -13.27
C PRO A 91 29.36 28.75 -11.98
N GLN A 92 30.06 29.23 -10.93
CA GLN A 92 30.10 28.62 -9.60
C GLN A 92 28.71 28.56 -8.91
N VAL A 93 27.78 29.47 -9.26
CA VAL A 93 26.41 29.47 -8.71
C VAL A 93 25.59 28.32 -9.30
N TYR A 94 25.77 28.02 -10.59
CA TYR A 94 25.07 26.93 -11.27
C TYR A 94 25.58 25.56 -10.81
N GLU A 95 26.90 25.40 -10.65
CA GLU A 95 27.48 24.17 -10.06
C GLU A 95 26.99 23.93 -8.62
N SER A 96 26.89 25.00 -7.82
CA SER A 96 26.34 24.92 -6.46
C SER A 96 24.84 24.60 -6.44
N LEU A 97 24.07 25.11 -7.41
CA LEU A 97 22.65 24.80 -7.58
C LEU A 97 22.45 23.34 -7.99
N GLU A 98 23.23 22.84 -8.94
CA GLU A 98 23.22 21.44 -9.39
C GLU A 98 23.54 20.48 -8.23
N HIS A 99 24.60 20.75 -7.46
CA HIS A 99 24.94 19.96 -6.28
C HIS A 99 23.81 19.96 -5.23
N ARG A 100 23.19 21.12 -4.97
CA ARG A 100 22.08 21.21 -4.01
C ARG A 100 20.83 20.47 -4.49
N LEU A 101 20.50 20.54 -5.79
CA LEU A 101 19.38 19.79 -6.36
C LEU A 101 19.62 18.28 -6.27
N ALA A 102 20.84 17.81 -6.53
CA ALA A 102 21.20 16.40 -6.37
C ALA A 102 21.05 15.90 -4.91
N VAL A 103 21.46 16.72 -3.93
CA VAL A 103 21.29 16.41 -2.50
C VAL A 103 19.81 16.37 -2.10
N VAL A 104 19.00 17.32 -2.58
CA VAL A 104 17.55 17.37 -2.31
C VAL A 104 16.84 16.18 -2.95
N GLU A 105 17.19 15.81 -4.18
CA GLU A 105 16.63 14.66 -4.89
C GLU A 105 16.99 13.34 -4.20
N ALA A 106 18.24 13.20 -3.73
CA ALA A 106 18.66 12.06 -2.91
C ALA A 106 17.89 12.00 -1.58
N ALA A 107 17.70 13.13 -0.90
CA ALA A 107 16.92 13.21 0.34
C ALA A 107 15.43 12.87 0.12
N GLN A 108 14.86 13.22 -1.04
CA GLN A 108 13.50 12.86 -1.41
C GLN A 108 13.36 11.36 -1.69
N ARG A 109 14.33 10.75 -2.39
CA ARG A 109 14.38 9.30 -2.62
C ARG A 109 14.46 8.49 -1.32
N LEU A 110 15.05 9.04 -0.27
CA LEU A 110 15.13 8.41 1.05
C LEU A 110 13.85 8.58 1.90
N ARG A 111 13.03 9.61 1.62
CA ARG A 111 11.77 9.86 2.34
C ARG A 111 10.57 9.13 1.74
N LEU A 112 10.63 8.75 0.46
CA LEU A 112 9.56 8.02 -0.19
C LEU A 112 9.73 6.52 0.06
N PRO A 113 8.67 5.78 0.44
CA PRO A 113 8.67 4.33 0.35
C PRO A 113 9.09 3.94 -1.07
N LEU A 114 10.15 3.14 -1.22
CA LEU A 114 10.61 2.67 -2.51
C LEU A 114 9.51 1.78 -3.11
N LEU A 115 8.61 2.37 -3.89
CA LEU A 115 7.70 1.64 -4.75
C LEU A 115 8.56 1.05 -5.86
N SER A 116 8.84 -0.25 -5.74
CA SER A 116 9.42 -1.02 -6.85
C SER A 116 8.47 -0.90 -8.04
N GLN A 117 9.03 -0.94 -9.24
CA GLN A 117 8.27 -0.79 -10.49
C GLN A 117 7.21 -1.89 -10.70
N ASP A 118 7.19 -2.91 -9.84
CA ASP A 118 6.24 -4.01 -9.80
C ASP A 118 5.49 -4.10 -8.45
N GLY A 119 5.05 -2.99 -7.85
CA GLY A 119 3.95 -2.98 -6.87
C GLY A 119 4.08 -3.87 -5.61
N GLU A 120 5.24 -4.46 -5.32
CA GLU A 120 5.47 -5.32 -4.17
C GLU A 120 6.32 -4.55 -3.14
N VAL A 121 5.76 -4.39 -1.95
CA VAL A 121 6.35 -3.68 -0.82
C VAL A 121 7.40 -4.60 -0.20
N HIS A 122 8.68 -4.27 -0.36
CA HIS A 122 9.78 -5.01 0.25
C HIS A 122 9.80 -4.81 1.78
N GLU A 123 9.85 -5.90 2.54
CA GLU A 123 9.80 -5.98 4.02
C GLU A 123 11.01 -5.35 4.77
N GLU A 124 11.67 -4.32 4.23
CA GLU A 124 12.83 -3.68 4.88
C GLU A 124 12.47 -2.43 5.69
N ILE A 125 11.24 -1.92 5.60
CA ILE A 125 10.79 -0.72 6.33
C ILE A 125 10.73 -0.97 7.85
N GLU A 126 10.49 -2.21 8.29
CA GLU A 126 10.49 -2.55 9.73
C GLU A 126 11.89 -2.45 10.37
N LYS A 127 12.96 -2.67 9.59
CA LYS A 127 14.34 -2.62 10.11
C LYS A 127 14.84 -1.19 10.30
N LEU A 128 14.33 -0.23 9.53
CA LEU A 128 14.73 1.19 9.64
C LEU A 128 13.99 1.93 10.78
N SER A 129 12.80 1.46 11.17
CA SER A 129 12.05 2.03 12.30
C SER A 129 12.72 1.79 13.66
N THR A 130 13.53 0.74 13.79
CA THR A 130 14.21 0.41 15.06
C THR A 130 15.52 1.17 15.26
N LEU A 131 16.09 1.80 14.23
CA LEU A 131 17.37 2.51 14.32
C LEU A 131 17.25 4.02 14.60
N SER A 132 16.06 4.62 14.51
CA SER A 132 15.89 6.09 14.63
C SER A 132 15.56 6.60 16.05
N ARG A 133 16.01 5.89 17.10
CA ARG A 133 15.94 6.39 18.50
C ARG A 133 17.34 6.46 19.12
N SER A 134 18.21 7.33 18.61
CA SER A 134 19.34 7.83 19.40
C SER A 134 19.91 9.15 18.84
N SER A 135 20.20 10.09 19.75
CA SER A 135 20.72 11.47 19.56
C SER A 135 19.68 12.45 18.98
N PHE A 136 19.24 13.50 19.67
CA PHE A 136 19.98 14.47 20.49
C PHE A 136 19.25 14.94 21.76
N ASP A 137 20.07 15.37 22.73
CA ASP A 137 19.77 15.78 24.11
C ASP A 137 19.41 17.29 24.21
N SER A 138 18.58 17.61 25.22
CA SER A 138 18.33 18.92 25.89
C SER A 138 17.54 19.98 25.10
N THR A 139 16.44 20.59 25.58
CA THR A 139 16.13 21.07 26.94
C THR A 139 14.60 21.16 27.19
N LEU A 140 14.14 20.58 28.30
CA LEU A 140 12.94 20.86 29.13
C LEU A 140 11.72 21.58 28.49
N THR A 141 10.60 20.88 28.35
CA THR A 141 9.37 21.14 29.14
C THR A 141 8.35 20.02 28.94
N SER A 142 7.73 19.64 30.06
CA SER A 142 6.83 18.51 30.25
C SER A 142 5.48 18.67 29.57
N ALA A 143 5.07 17.69 28.76
CA ALA A 143 3.67 17.35 28.55
C ALA A 143 3.56 15.87 28.17
N THR A 144 2.88 15.09 29.00
CA THR A 144 2.51 13.69 28.77
C THR A 144 1.39 13.58 27.73
N PRO A 145 1.51 12.78 26.67
CA PRO A 145 0.36 12.29 25.94
C PRO A 145 0.06 10.84 26.35
N SER A 146 -1.09 10.65 27.00
CA SER A 146 -1.67 9.34 27.29
C SER A 146 -2.30 8.81 26.00
N SER A 147 -1.64 7.86 25.34
CA SER A 147 -2.21 7.12 24.21
C SER A 147 -3.03 5.93 24.72
N SER A 148 -4.36 6.02 24.66
CA SER A 148 -5.25 4.86 24.81
C SER A 148 -5.62 4.31 23.44
N SER A 149 -4.96 3.21 23.05
CA SER A 149 -5.30 2.41 21.88
C SER A 149 -6.48 1.47 22.21
N ILE A 150 -7.60 1.59 21.50
CA ILE A 150 -8.66 0.59 21.50
C ILE A 150 -8.42 -0.34 20.30
N SER A 151 -7.94 -1.55 20.56
CA SER A 151 -7.86 -2.63 19.57
C SER A 151 -9.04 -3.59 19.75
N THR A 152 -9.96 -3.62 18.78
CA THR A 152 -11.02 -4.63 18.72
C THR A 152 -10.48 -5.87 18.03
N SER A 153 -10.18 -6.90 18.82
CA SER A 153 -9.81 -8.23 18.33
C SER A 153 -11.05 -9.00 17.93
N TYR A 154 -11.16 -9.37 16.64
CA TYR A 154 -12.09 -10.39 16.16
C TYR A 154 -11.46 -11.75 16.39
N ASN A 155 -12.12 -12.62 17.16
CA ASN A 155 -11.76 -14.03 17.23
C ASN A 155 -12.98 -14.89 16.87
N ASN A 156 -12.76 -15.68 15.83
CA ASN A 156 -13.69 -16.65 15.28
C ASN A 156 -13.28 -18.03 15.82
N TYR A 157 -14.19 -18.73 16.51
CA TYR A 157 -13.98 -20.12 16.89
C TYR A 157 -15.23 -20.94 16.56
N SER A 158 -15.07 -21.86 15.62
CA SER A 158 -15.96 -23.00 15.41
C SER A 158 -15.58 -24.10 16.40
N SER A 159 -16.55 -24.60 17.18
CA SER A 159 -16.87 -26.03 17.39
C SER A 159 -17.73 -26.25 18.66
N THR A 160 -18.96 -26.71 18.43
CA THR A 160 -19.74 -27.72 19.18
C THR A 160 -19.33 -28.12 20.61
N ALA A 161 -20.19 -27.85 21.60
CA ALA A 161 -21.03 -28.84 22.30
C ALA A 161 -21.58 -28.30 23.64
N SER A 162 -22.90 -28.34 23.77
CA SER A 162 -23.70 -28.61 24.98
C SER A 162 -23.77 -27.63 26.17
N ALA A 163 -25.01 -27.54 26.67
CA ALA A 163 -25.49 -27.08 27.98
C ALA A 163 -25.66 -25.57 28.21
N VAL A 164 -26.88 -25.12 27.91
CA VAL A 164 -27.51 -23.88 28.38
C VAL A 164 -27.58 -23.86 29.91
N THR A 165 -26.93 -22.89 30.54
CA THR A 165 -27.41 -22.27 31.79
C THR A 165 -26.99 -20.80 31.79
N VAL A 166 -27.97 -19.89 31.73
CA VAL A 166 -27.76 -18.44 31.80
C VAL A 166 -27.64 -18.05 33.27
N GLY A 167 -26.44 -17.63 33.69
CA GLY A 167 -26.23 -16.92 34.94
C GLY A 167 -26.42 -15.42 34.70
N ALA A 168 -27.44 -14.83 35.31
CA ALA A 168 -27.62 -13.37 35.35
C ALA A 168 -26.88 -12.79 36.57
N VAL A 169 -25.97 -11.86 36.29
CA VAL A 169 -25.31 -10.99 37.27
C VAL A 169 -26.26 -9.84 37.65
N HIS A 170 -26.23 -9.50 38.93
CA HIS A 170 -26.96 -8.43 39.61
C HIS A 170 -26.96 -7.05 38.94
N GLY A 171 -28.10 -6.38 39.06
CA GLY A 171 -28.27 -4.93 38.96
C GLY A 171 -29.44 -4.47 39.84
N SER A 172 -29.12 -3.62 40.81
CA SER A 172 -29.93 -3.16 41.95
C SER A 172 -31.14 -2.28 41.60
N GLY A 173 -32.22 -2.46 42.37
CA GLY A 173 -33.03 -1.35 42.89
C GLY A 173 -34.36 -1.06 42.20
N SER A 174 -35.46 -1.56 42.77
CA SER A 174 -36.72 -0.82 42.92
C SER A 174 -37.72 -1.67 43.70
N SER A 175 -38.21 -1.15 44.81
CA SER A 175 -39.34 -1.71 45.56
C SER A 175 -40.61 -1.43 44.75
N GLU A 176 -41.26 -2.47 44.25
CA GLU A 176 -42.62 -2.33 43.74
C GLU A 176 -43.44 -3.54 44.18
N ALA A 177 -44.44 -3.24 45.00
CA ALA A 177 -45.45 -4.17 45.46
C ALA A 177 -46.28 -4.63 44.26
N VAL A 178 -45.94 -5.80 43.71
CA VAL A 178 -46.72 -6.44 42.65
C VAL A 178 -47.56 -7.57 43.26
N GLU A 179 -48.87 -7.38 43.18
CA GLU A 179 -49.97 -8.33 43.34
C GLU A 179 -49.59 -9.82 43.11
N PRO A 180 -49.98 -10.74 44.01
CA PRO A 180 -49.71 -12.16 43.84
C PRO A 180 -50.72 -12.80 42.87
N GLY A 181 -50.48 -12.58 41.58
CA GLY A 181 -51.16 -13.25 40.48
C GLY A 181 -50.93 -14.77 40.49
N VAL A 182 -52.00 -15.50 40.20
CA VAL A 182 -52.09 -16.96 40.12
C VAL A 182 -51.15 -17.49 39.03
N GLY A 183 -50.04 -18.12 39.44
CA GLY A 183 -49.11 -18.78 38.53
C GLY A 183 -47.73 -18.88 39.15
N GLY A 184 -47.34 -20.11 39.54
CA GLY A 184 -46.06 -20.38 40.18
C GLY A 184 -44.89 -19.99 39.29
N VAL A 185 -44.22 -18.89 39.62
CA VAL A 185 -42.84 -18.63 39.20
C VAL A 185 -41.97 -19.70 39.89
N PRO A 186 -40.98 -20.31 39.21
CA PRO A 186 -40.04 -21.22 39.86
C PRO A 186 -39.45 -20.55 41.11
N ASP A 187 -39.33 -21.30 42.21
CA ASP A 187 -38.83 -20.85 43.52
C ASP A 187 -39.77 -19.99 44.38
N ARG A 188 -41.07 -19.97 44.11
CA ARG A 188 -42.09 -19.39 45.00
C ARG A 188 -43.19 -20.40 45.35
N PHE A 189 -43.01 -21.15 46.44
CA PHE A 189 -44.06 -22.03 46.97
C PHE A 189 -44.98 -21.24 47.90
N LEU A 190 -46.27 -21.13 47.55
CA LEU A 190 -47.30 -20.40 48.34
C LEU A 190 -46.92 -18.94 48.68
N GLY A 191 -46.11 -18.30 47.82
CA GLY A 191 -45.60 -16.94 48.03
C GLY A 191 -44.47 -16.83 49.05
N ILE A 192 -43.93 -17.94 49.54
CA ILE A 192 -42.70 -17.96 50.34
C ILE A 192 -41.51 -17.85 49.39
N THR A 193 -40.71 -16.81 49.57
CA THR A 193 -39.47 -16.56 48.80
C THR A 193 -38.27 -16.95 49.66
N SER A 194 -37.16 -17.33 49.05
CA SER A 194 -35.88 -17.60 49.75
C SER A 194 -35.53 -16.50 50.77
N ASP A 195 -35.73 -15.23 50.39
CA ASP A 195 -35.44 -14.06 51.23
C ASP A 195 -36.28 -14.01 52.52
N TYR A 196 -37.54 -14.48 52.47
CA TYR A 196 -38.41 -14.55 53.64
C TYR A 196 -37.88 -15.57 54.66
N LEU A 197 -37.39 -16.73 54.20
CA LEU A 197 -36.80 -17.74 55.08
C LEU A 197 -35.50 -17.23 55.72
N TYR A 198 -34.68 -16.50 54.96
CA TYR A 198 -33.47 -15.86 55.50
C TYR A 198 -33.78 -14.79 56.55
N GLN A 199 -34.85 -14.02 56.36
CA GLN A 199 -35.28 -13.00 57.31
C GLN A 199 -35.83 -13.61 58.60
N VAL A 200 -36.66 -14.65 58.51
CA VAL A 200 -37.18 -15.39 59.68
C VAL A 200 -36.04 -16.08 60.45
N GLN A 201 -34.99 -16.50 59.76
CA GLN A 201 -33.79 -17.06 60.39
C GLN A 201 -32.90 -15.98 61.05
N GLN A 202 -32.87 -14.75 60.54
CA GLN A 202 -32.08 -13.64 61.11
C GLN A 202 -32.74 -12.94 62.31
N GLU A 203 -34.08 -12.90 62.39
CA GLU A 203 -34.81 -12.24 63.48
C GLU A 203 -34.82 -13.04 64.80
N GLN A 204 -34.25 -14.25 64.82
CA GLN A 204 -34.18 -15.11 66.01
C GLN A 204 -32.80 -14.98 66.71
N PRO A 205 -32.76 -14.73 68.05
CA PRO A 205 -31.51 -14.48 68.76
C PRO A 205 -30.63 -15.73 68.81
N ALA A 206 -29.35 -15.55 68.43
CA ALA A 206 -28.34 -16.58 68.34
C ALA A 206 -27.94 -17.17 69.70
N MET A 207 -28.77 -18.05 70.28
CA MET A 207 -28.39 -19.05 71.29
C MET A 207 -29.36 -20.25 71.22
N SER A 208 -28.89 -21.35 70.62
CA SER A 208 -29.49 -22.71 70.58
C SER A 208 -31.04 -22.78 70.63
N VAL A 209 -31.69 -22.54 69.50
CA VAL A 209 -33.12 -22.83 69.33
C VAL A 209 -33.28 -24.19 68.66
N ASP A 210 -34.16 -25.01 69.24
CA ASP A 210 -34.50 -26.38 68.81
C ASP A 210 -35.08 -26.35 67.38
N MET A 211 -34.47 -27.12 66.46
CA MET A 211 -34.86 -27.19 65.04
C MET A 211 -36.36 -27.51 64.86
N VAL A 212 -36.95 -28.19 65.85
CA VAL A 212 -38.36 -28.58 65.91
C VAL A 212 -39.29 -27.37 66.06
N ASP A 213 -38.88 -26.33 66.79
CA ASP A 213 -39.72 -25.14 66.99
C ASP A 213 -39.75 -24.27 65.73
N TYR A 214 -38.62 -24.17 65.02
CA TYR A 214 -38.53 -23.50 63.71
C TYR A 214 -39.41 -24.19 62.66
N GLN A 215 -39.34 -25.53 62.58
CA GLN A 215 -40.20 -26.31 61.69
C GLN A 215 -41.68 -26.12 62.02
N ARG A 216 -42.04 -26.06 63.31
CA ARG A 216 -43.43 -25.86 63.74
C ARG A 216 -43.95 -24.46 63.39
N THR A 217 -43.14 -23.41 63.48
CA THR A 217 -43.55 -22.06 63.06
C THR A 217 -43.70 -21.94 61.55
N LEU A 218 -42.79 -22.54 60.77
CA LEU A 218 -42.88 -22.53 59.32
C LEU A 218 -44.09 -23.33 58.80
N ALA A 219 -44.39 -24.48 59.42
CA ALA A 219 -45.56 -25.28 59.08
C ALA A 219 -46.88 -24.52 59.28
N ARG A 220 -47.03 -23.79 60.41
CA ARG A 220 -48.23 -22.98 60.66
C ARG A 220 -48.40 -21.84 59.65
N GLU A 221 -47.30 -21.21 59.24
CA GLU A 221 -47.34 -20.14 58.23
C GLU A 221 -47.73 -20.68 56.84
N ILE A 222 -47.22 -21.86 56.47
CA ILE A 222 -47.61 -22.55 55.23
C ILE A 222 -49.11 -22.92 55.26
N GLU A 223 -49.59 -23.46 56.38
CA GLU A 223 -51.00 -23.82 56.56
C GLU A 223 -51.91 -22.59 56.46
N ALA A 224 -51.58 -21.48 57.12
CA ALA A 224 -52.37 -20.25 57.07
C ALA A 224 -52.45 -19.67 55.65
N ARG A 225 -51.37 -19.72 54.87
CA ARG A 225 -51.36 -19.25 53.47
C ARG A 225 -52.12 -20.18 52.54
N LEU A 226 -52.06 -21.48 52.78
CA LEU A 226 -52.86 -22.47 52.05
C LEU A 226 -54.34 -22.25 52.32
N GLU A 227 -54.71 -22.08 53.59
CA GLU A 227 -56.09 -21.80 54.03
C GLU A 227 -56.63 -20.53 53.36
N ALA A 228 -55.88 -19.43 53.39
CA ALA A 228 -56.28 -18.20 52.70
C ALA A 228 -56.47 -18.36 51.18
N LYS A 229 -55.67 -19.19 50.52
CA LYS A 229 -55.82 -19.48 49.07
C LYS A 229 -57.03 -20.39 48.81
N CYS A 230 -57.27 -21.37 49.66
CA CYS A 230 -58.45 -22.22 49.59
C CYS A 230 -59.74 -21.42 49.84
N ASP A 231 -59.72 -20.49 50.80
CA ASP A 231 -60.84 -19.59 51.07
C ASP A 231 -61.10 -18.64 49.90
N ALA A 232 -60.05 -18.07 49.30
CA ALA A 232 -60.20 -17.24 48.09
C ALA A 232 -60.79 -18.01 46.90
N LEU A 233 -60.42 -19.29 46.74
CA LEU A 233 -61.03 -20.16 45.73
C LEU A 233 -62.49 -20.49 46.09
N ALA A 234 -62.76 -20.82 47.35
CA ALA A 234 -64.11 -21.08 47.83
C ALA A 234 -65.03 -19.86 47.65
N ASP A 235 -64.53 -18.65 47.88
CA ASP A 235 -65.24 -17.40 47.60
C ASP A 235 -65.54 -17.28 46.11
N LEU A 236 -64.58 -17.54 45.22
CA LEU A 236 -64.78 -17.49 43.77
C LEU A 236 -65.85 -18.48 43.30
N PHE A 237 -65.83 -19.71 43.81
CA PHE A 237 -66.85 -20.73 43.50
C PHE A 237 -68.21 -20.42 44.15
N SER A 238 -68.24 -19.80 45.34
CA SER A 238 -69.48 -19.39 46.00
C SER A 238 -70.17 -18.19 45.35
N MET A 239 -69.42 -17.38 44.61
CA MET A 239 -69.95 -16.32 43.73
C MET A 239 -70.40 -16.87 42.37
N ASP A 240 -69.80 -17.96 41.88
CA ASP A 240 -70.15 -18.59 40.59
C ASP A 240 -71.53 -19.29 40.63
N GLU A 241 -71.94 -19.82 41.78
CA GLU A 241 -73.28 -20.42 41.95
C GLU A 241 -74.42 -19.39 42.00
N ARG A 242 -74.13 -18.10 42.22
CA ARG A 242 -75.19 -17.09 42.37
C ARG A 242 -75.56 -16.33 41.09
N ASP A 243 -74.71 -16.29 40.06
CA ASP A 243 -75.00 -15.50 38.84
C ASP A 243 -74.58 -16.12 37.48
N SER A 244 -74.11 -17.37 37.41
CA SER A 244 -73.60 -17.95 36.15
C SER A 244 -74.65 -18.66 35.27
N SER A 245 -75.75 -17.97 34.92
CA SER A 245 -76.70 -18.51 33.92
C SER A 245 -77.03 -17.63 32.71
N SER A 246 -76.37 -16.47 32.51
CA SER A 246 -76.63 -15.71 31.27
C SER A 246 -75.47 -14.91 30.66
N ILE A 247 -74.38 -14.63 31.39
CA ILE A 247 -73.33 -13.73 30.88
C ILE A 247 -72.13 -14.45 30.25
N SER A 248 -71.93 -15.75 30.53
CA SER A 248 -70.81 -16.54 30.00
C SER A 248 -71.12 -17.25 28.66
N GLN A 249 -72.40 -17.45 28.31
CA GLN A 249 -72.77 -18.18 27.08
C GLN A 249 -72.81 -17.31 25.81
N ILE A 250 -72.98 -15.98 25.92
CA ILE A 250 -73.03 -15.06 24.76
C ILE A 250 -71.61 -14.74 24.24
N SER A 251 -70.59 -14.81 25.09
CA SER A 251 -69.19 -14.54 24.71
C SER A 251 -68.58 -15.65 23.86
N SER A 252 -68.95 -16.92 24.09
CA SER A 252 -68.44 -18.07 23.33
C SER A 252 -69.03 -18.19 21.92
N ALA A 253 -70.30 -17.78 21.72
CA ALA A 253 -70.99 -17.93 20.43
C ALA A 253 -70.54 -16.92 19.36
N ARG A 254 -70.02 -15.75 19.75
CA ARG A 254 -69.49 -14.71 18.85
C ARG A 254 -67.99 -14.85 18.56
N LEU A 255 -67.32 -15.80 19.21
CA LEU A 255 -65.89 -16.02 19.02
C LEU A 255 -65.52 -16.38 17.57
N PRO A 256 -66.25 -17.27 16.86
CA PRO A 256 -65.94 -17.62 15.47
C PRO A 256 -66.06 -16.44 14.50
N GLU A 257 -67.04 -15.57 14.71
CA GLU A 257 -67.25 -14.36 13.89
C GLU A 257 -66.15 -13.32 14.13
N ARG A 258 -65.73 -13.13 15.40
CA ARG A 258 -64.59 -12.28 15.74
C ARG A 258 -63.29 -12.82 15.17
N VAL A 259 -63.07 -14.13 15.25
CA VAL A 259 -61.90 -14.79 14.65
C VAL A 259 -61.92 -14.63 13.14
N LYS A 260 -63.07 -14.76 12.47
CA LYS A 260 -63.20 -14.52 11.03
C LYS A 260 -62.84 -13.08 10.65
N LEU A 261 -63.33 -12.08 11.38
CA LEU A 261 -62.98 -10.68 11.13
C LEU A 261 -61.48 -10.43 11.36
N ILE A 262 -60.89 -11.02 12.39
CA ILE A 262 -59.45 -10.94 12.65
C ILE A 262 -58.65 -11.61 11.52
N ILE A 263 -59.08 -12.76 11.01
CA ILE A 263 -58.44 -13.42 9.87
C ILE A 263 -58.53 -12.54 8.62
N GLU A 264 -59.70 -11.98 8.30
CA GLU A 264 -59.86 -11.07 7.16
C GLU A 264 -59.05 -9.78 7.32
N GLU A 265 -58.81 -9.31 8.54
CA GLU A 265 -57.94 -8.17 8.83
C GLU A 265 -56.46 -8.54 8.65
N ILE A 266 -56.03 -9.70 9.17
CA ILE A 266 -54.68 -10.24 8.96
C ILE A 266 -54.41 -10.47 7.47
N GLU A 267 -55.33 -11.06 6.72
CA GLU A 267 -55.17 -11.30 5.28
C GLU A 267 -55.00 -10.00 4.49
N LYS A 268 -55.70 -8.93 4.90
CA LYS A 268 -55.55 -7.59 4.29
C LYS A 268 -54.22 -6.96 4.66
N GLU A 269 -53.78 -7.10 5.91
CA GLU A 269 -52.47 -6.64 6.36
C GLU A 269 -51.34 -7.38 5.64
N GLU A 270 -51.46 -8.70 5.47
CA GLU A 270 -50.52 -9.52 4.70
C GLU A 270 -50.45 -9.07 3.23
N ALA A 271 -51.59 -8.82 2.59
CA ALA A 271 -51.63 -8.30 1.22
C ALA A 271 -50.96 -6.92 1.12
N HIS A 272 -51.20 -6.03 2.10
CA HIS A 272 -50.56 -4.72 2.16
C HIS A 272 -49.04 -4.83 2.33
N LEU A 273 -48.56 -5.71 3.22
CA LEU A 273 -47.13 -5.94 3.43
C LEU A 273 -46.44 -6.49 2.18
N LEU A 274 -47.11 -7.38 1.43
CA LEU A 274 -46.59 -7.88 0.16
C LEU A 274 -46.52 -6.78 -0.91
N GLU A 275 -47.51 -5.89 -0.98
CA GLU A 275 -47.49 -4.74 -1.88
C GLU A 275 -46.38 -3.74 -1.50
N ASP A 276 -46.18 -3.50 -0.21
CA ASP A 276 -45.09 -2.67 0.30
C ASP A 276 -43.73 -3.24 -0.09
N LEU A 277 -43.51 -4.56 0.08
CA LEU A 277 -42.28 -5.25 -0.32
C LEU A 277 -42.03 -5.10 -1.82
N ALA A 278 -43.03 -5.38 -2.65
CA ALA A 278 -42.93 -5.20 -4.11
C ALA A 278 -42.64 -3.73 -4.50
N SER A 279 -43.22 -2.77 -3.77
CA SER A 279 -42.95 -1.35 -3.98
C SER A 279 -41.50 -0.98 -3.62
N MET A 280 -40.95 -1.57 -2.55
CA MET A 280 -39.56 -1.38 -2.15
C MET A 280 -38.62 -1.94 -3.20
N ASP A 281 -38.85 -3.17 -3.67
CA ASP A 281 -38.03 -3.80 -4.71
C ASP A 281 -38.00 -2.97 -6.00
N ARG A 282 -39.14 -2.37 -6.38
CA ARG A 282 -39.20 -1.46 -7.53
C ARG A 282 -38.37 -0.20 -7.32
N LYS A 283 -38.44 0.42 -6.14
CA LYS A 283 -37.61 1.60 -5.80
C LYS A 283 -36.13 1.24 -5.78
N PHE A 284 -35.76 0.06 -5.27
CA PHE A 284 -34.38 -0.43 -5.29
C PHE A 284 -33.87 -0.60 -6.72
N ALA A 285 -34.66 -1.19 -7.62
CA ALA A 285 -34.30 -1.32 -9.03
C ALA A 285 -34.13 0.06 -9.70
N GLU A 286 -35.00 1.03 -9.40
CA GLU A 286 -34.88 2.40 -9.90
C GLU A 286 -33.58 3.08 -9.42
N HIS A 287 -33.24 2.95 -8.14
CA HIS A 287 -31.98 3.48 -7.59
C HIS A 287 -30.75 2.82 -8.22
N TYR A 288 -30.79 1.50 -8.41
CA TYR A 288 -29.72 0.75 -9.06
C TYR A 288 -29.53 1.19 -10.51
N ASN A 289 -30.63 1.37 -11.25
CA ASN A 289 -30.58 1.88 -12.63
C ASN A 289 -29.99 3.30 -12.72
N VAL A 290 -30.32 4.19 -11.78
CA VAL A 290 -29.70 5.53 -11.71
C VAL A 290 -28.20 5.42 -11.43
N LEU A 291 -27.80 4.51 -10.55
CA LEU A 291 -26.39 4.28 -10.25
C LEU A 291 -25.62 3.74 -11.47
N GLU A 292 -26.21 2.81 -12.23
CA GLU A 292 -25.64 2.33 -13.50
C GLU A 292 -25.50 3.45 -14.53
N GLN A 293 -26.49 4.35 -14.63
CA GLN A 293 -26.40 5.52 -15.52
C GLN A 293 -25.27 6.47 -15.09
N ILE A 294 -25.13 6.76 -13.80
CA ILE A 294 -24.05 7.60 -13.28
C ILE A 294 -22.69 6.94 -13.57
N LEU A 295 -22.58 5.63 -13.36
CA LEU A 295 -21.36 4.88 -13.65
C LEU A 295 -21.01 4.92 -15.14
N ALA A 296 -22.00 4.72 -16.02
CA ALA A 296 -21.81 4.79 -17.47
C ALA A 296 -21.31 6.18 -17.91
N VAL A 297 -21.92 7.25 -17.38
CA VAL A 297 -21.48 8.63 -17.64
C VAL A 297 -20.06 8.86 -17.12
N LEU A 298 -19.73 8.35 -15.93
CA LEU A 298 -18.38 8.49 -15.36
C LEU A 298 -17.33 7.75 -16.21
N ILE A 299 -17.65 6.54 -16.68
CA ILE A 299 -16.79 5.77 -17.59
C ILE A 299 -16.58 6.55 -18.89
N GLN A 300 -17.65 7.10 -19.47
CA GLN A 300 -17.55 7.88 -20.68
C GLN A 300 -16.73 9.16 -20.47
N PHE A 301 -16.90 9.85 -19.34
CA PHE A 301 -16.10 11.01 -18.99
C PHE A 301 -14.61 10.68 -18.84
N VAL A 302 -14.27 9.55 -18.20
CA VAL A 302 -12.88 9.11 -18.07
C VAL A 302 -12.28 8.78 -19.43
N LYS A 303 -13.01 8.06 -20.29
CA LYS A 303 -12.55 7.75 -21.66
C LYS A 303 -12.36 9.02 -22.49
N ASP A 304 -13.37 9.88 -22.55
CA ASP A 304 -13.39 11.04 -23.45
C ASP A 304 -12.51 12.20 -22.96
N LYS A 305 -12.32 12.36 -21.64
CA LYS A 305 -11.59 13.51 -21.08
C LYS A 305 -10.25 13.17 -20.46
N LYS A 306 -10.06 11.99 -19.88
CA LYS A 306 -8.75 11.63 -19.30
C LYS A 306 -7.92 10.87 -20.32
N LEU A 307 -8.48 9.82 -20.91
CA LEU A 307 -7.72 8.95 -21.80
C LEU A 307 -7.48 9.59 -23.17
N GLU A 308 -8.50 10.19 -23.77
CA GLU A 308 -8.37 10.84 -25.08
C GLU A 308 -7.38 12.02 -25.08
N HIS A 309 -7.45 12.90 -24.07
CA HIS A 309 -6.49 14.00 -23.95
C HIS A 309 -5.05 13.52 -23.69
N GLN A 310 -4.87 12.43 -22.92
CA GLN A 310 -3.57 11.81 -22.76
C GLN A 310 -3.05 11.25 -24.08
N TYR A 311 -3.89 10.53 -24.82
CA TYR A 311 -3.54 9.99 -26.13
C TYR A 311 -3.12 11.10 -27.11
N GLN A 312 -3.88 12.19 -27.18
CA GLN A 312 -3.56 13.34 -28.05
C GLN A 312 -2.23 14.00 -27.63
N TYR A 313 -1.99 14.17 -26.34
CA TYR A 313 -0.74 14.72 -25.83
C TYR A 313 0.45 13.82 -26.19
N ASP A 314 0.31 12.50 -26.00
CA ASP A 314 1.35 11.53 -26.31
C ASP A 314 1.63 11.47 -27.81
N ASP A 315 0.62 11.58 -28.67
CA ASP A 315 0.82 11.64 -30.12
C ASP A 315 1.54 12.92 -30.55
N MET A 316 1.20 14.07 -29.96
CA MET A 316 1.95 15.32 -30.16
C MET A 316 3.40 15.21 -29.68
N LYS A 317 3.65 14.57 -28.53
CA LYS A 317 5.01 14.33 -28.02
C LYS A 317 5.79 13.39 -28.92
N LYS A 318 5.15 12.31 -29.40
CA LYS A 318 5.73 11.35 -30.34
C LYS A 318 6.11 12.04 -31.66
N THR A 319 5.20 12.82 -32.24
CA THR A 319 5.47 13.54 -33.50
C THR A 319 6.59 14.56 -33.31
N TRP A 320 6.63 15.29 -32.20
CA TRP A 320 7.73 16.20 -31.86
C TRP A 320 9.08 15.46 -31.74
N LEU A 321 9.13 14.34 -31.01
CA LEU A 321 10.32 13.51 -30.88
C LEU A 321 10.81 12.98 -32.23
N ILE A 322 9.90 12.48 -33.07
CA ILE A 322 10.24 12.01 -34.42
C ILE A 322 10.84 13.14 -35.25
N LYS A 323 10.26 14.34 -35.20
CA LYS A 323 10.80 15.51 -35.91
C LYS A 323 12.17 15.89 -35.38
N ARG A 324 12.37 15.92 -34.07
CA ARG A 324 13.67 16.20 -33.43
C ARG A 324 14.74 15.19 -33.83
N CYS A 325 14.42 13.89 -33.82
CA CYS A 325 15.33 12.83 -34.25
C CYS A 325 15.69 12.99 -35.74
N ARG A 326 14.70 13.29 -36.60
CA ARG A 326 14.95 13.54 -38.03
C ARG A 326 15.88 14.75 -38.24
N THR A 327 15.66 15.84 -37.50
CA THR A 327 16.53 17.03 -37.55
C THR A 327 17.95 16.71 -37.09
N MET A 328 18.09 15.94 -36.00
CA MET A 328 19.41 15.54 -35.50
C MET A 328 20.12 14.61 -36.50
N ASN A 329 19.40 13.66 -37.10
CA ASN A 329 19.95 12.80 -38.13
C ASN A 329 20.44 13.60 -39.35
N ALA A 330 19.65 14.58 -39.80
CA ALA A 330 20.06 15.47 -40.89
C ALA A 330 21.32 16.29 -40.55
N LYS A 331 21.46 16.75 -39.28
CA LYS A 331 22.67 17.41 -38.80
C LYS A 331 23.88 16.47 -38.82
N LEU A 332 23.72 15.22 -38.39
CA LEU A 332 24.78 14.22 -38.42
C LEU A 332 25.22 13.91 -39.86
N SER A 333 24.28 13.69 -40.78
CA SER A 333 24.61 13.48 -42.20
C SER A 333 25.30 14.71 -42.82
N TYR A 334 24.91 15.93 -42.44
CA TYR A 334 25.62 17.13 -42.86
C TYR A 334 27.07 17.15 -42.36
N LEU A 335 27.30 16.83 -41.08
CA LEU A 335 28.65 16.77 -40.51
C LEU A 335 29.49 15.68 -41.18
N GLU A 336 28.90 14.52 -41.49
CA GLU A 336 29.57 13.46 -42.23
C GLU A 336 30.02 13.93 -43.61
N HIS A 337 29.13 14.56 -44.39
CA HIS A 337 29.48 15.11 -45.69
C HIS A 337 30.49 16.25 -45.59
N HIS A 338 30.42 17.07 -44.54
CA HIS A 338 31.39 18.12 -44.27
C HIS A 338 32.78 17.54 -44.01
N LEU A 339 32.88 16.52 -43.15
CA LEU A 339 34.13 15.81 -42.87
C LEU A 339 34.68 15.12 -44.12
N LEU A 340 33.83 14.46 -44.91
CA LEU A 340 34.23 13.83 -46.18
C LEU A 340 34.80 14.86 -47.15
N ARG A 341 34.15 16.03 -47.29
CA ARG A 341 34.64 17.11 -48.15
C ARG A 341 35.99 17.65 -47.69
N ASP A 342 36.17 17.83 -46.38
CA ASP A 342 37.39 18.39 -45.82
C ASP A 342 38.57 17.39 -45.84
N THR A 343 38.29 16.08 -45.68
CA THR A 343 39.31 15.02 -45.71
C THR A 343 39.69 14.59 -47.13
N TYR A 344 38.70 14.44 -48.01
CA TYR A 344 38.87 14.02 -49.40
C TYR A 344 38.77 15.22 -50.34
N THR A 345 39.81 16.05 -50.31
CA THR A 345 39.99 17.15 -51.26
C THR A 345 40.51 16.63 -52.60
N LYS A 346 40.39 17.44 -53.65
CA LYS A 346 40.87 17.09 -55.01
C LYS A 346 42.34 16.71 -55.06
N ASP A 347 43.13 17.17 -54.09
CA ASP A 347 44.57 16.92 -54.02
C ASP A 347 44.91 15.73 -53.11
N THR A 348 44.14 15.51 -52.03
CA THR A 348 44.39 14.38 -51.11
C THR A 348 43.96 13.04 -51.70
N VAL A 349 42.89 12.99 -52.51
CA VAL A 349 42.43 11.73 -53.12
C VAL A 349 43.45 11.10 -54.07
N PRO A 350 44.08 11.82 -55.01
CA PRO A 350 45.14 11.28 -55.86
C PRO A 350 46.39 10.88 -55.06
N ALA A 351 46.75 11.65 -54.02
CA ALA A 351 47.88 11.33 -53.16
C ALA A 351 47.65 10.01 -52.40
N LEU A 352 46.47 9.81 -51.80
CA LEU A 352 46.05 8.56 -51.17
C LEU A 352 46.07 7.38 -52.15
N HIS A 353 45.64 7.58 -53.40
CA HIS A 353 45.71 6.54 -54.43
C HIS A 353 47.16 6.15 -54.77
N ARG A 354 48.08 7.12 -54.88
CA ARG A 354 49.50 6.84 -55.11
C ARG A 354 50.11 6.07 -53.94
N ILE A 355 49.82 6.48 -52.71
CA ILE A 355 50.29 5.79 -51.49
C ILE A 355 49.73 4.36 -51.45
N ARG A 356 48.43 4.19 -51.71
CA ARG A 356 47.79 2.87 -51.78
C ARG A 356 48.45 1.98 -52.83
N LYS A 357 48.70 2.51 -54.04
CA LYS A 357 49.35 1.79 -55.12
C LYS A 357 50.76 1.34 -54.70
N TYR A 358 51.55 2.25 -54.15
CA TYR A 358 52.90 1.95 -53.64
C TYR A 358 52.87 0.85 -52.56
N LEU A 359 51.98 0.96 -51.58
CA LEU A 359 51.87 -0.04 -50.51
C LEU A 359 51.46 -1.41 -51.04
N VAL A 360 50.54 -1.47 -52.01
CA VAL A 360 50.12 -2.72 -52.65
C VAL A 360 51.25 -3.34 -53.46
N GLU A 361 52.01 -2.53 -54.19
CA GLU A 361 53.19 -2.98 -54.94
C GLU A 361 54.29 -3.47 -54.00
N ALA A 362 54.60 -2.74 -52.94
CA ALA A 362 55.60 -3.11 -51.94
C ALA A 362 55.21 -4.38 -51.17
N THR A 363 53.95 -4.55 -50.79
CA THR A 363 53.47 -5.79 -50.16
C THR A 363 53.51 -6.97 -51.12
N LYS A 364 53.18 -6.77 -52.40
CA LYS A 364 53.33 -7.81 -53.42
C LYS A 364 54.79 -8.20 -53.61
N GLU A 365 55.69 -7.23 -53.71
CA GLU A 365 57.13 -7.47 -53.84
C GLU A 365 57.69 -8.23 -52.64
N ALA A 366 57.34 -7.80 -51.42
CA ALA A 366 57.73 -8.48 -50.19
C ALA A 366 57.16 -9.92 -50.11
N SER A 367 55.92 -10.12 -50.55
CA SER A 367 55.33 -11.46 -50.62
C SER A 367 56.03 -12.35 -51.64
N ASN A 368 56.46 -11.78 -52.78
CA ASN A 368 57.22 -12.50 -53.78
C ASN A 368 58.60 -12.88 -53.26
N SER A 369 59.32 -11.96 -52.62
CA SER A 369 60.63 -12.25 -52.02
C SER A 369 60.53 -13.27 -50.89
N TYR A 370 59.46 -13.21 -50.09
CA TYR A 370 59.20 -14.21 -49.05
C TYR A 370 58.93 -15.59 -49.64
N ASN A 371 58.08 -15.69 -50.65
CA ASN A 371 57.81 -16.95 -51.35
C ASN A 371 59.07 -17.50 -52.03
N GLU A 372 59.91 -16.63 -52.59
CA GLU A 372 61.18 -17.03 -53.20
C GLU A 372 62.15 -17.56 -52.13
N ALA A 373 62.24 -16.92 -50.98
CA ALA A 373 63.04 -17.40 -49.84
C ALA A 373 62.52 -18.74 -49.29
N ILE A 374 61.19 -18.92 -49.20
CA ILE A 374 60.60 -20.22 -48.81
C ILE A 374 60.95 -21.30 -49.83
N SER A 375 60.85 -21.00 -51.12
CA SER A 375 61.19 -21.97 -52.18
C SER A 375 62.65 -22.38 -52.06
N ARG A 376 63.57 -21.43 -51.88
CA ARG A 376 64.99 -21.73 -51.62
C ARG A 376 65.18 -22.56 -50.36
N LEU A 377 64.49 -22.23 -49.27
CA LEU A 377 64.57 -22.99 -48.03
C LEU A 377 64.04 -24.42 -48.20
N ARG A 378 62.98 -24.61 -48.98
CA ARG A 378 62.44 -25.92 -49.33
C ARG A 378 63.43 -26.73 -50.17
N GLU A 379 64.13 -26.08 -51.10
CA GLU A 379 65.22 -26.72 -51.86
C GLU A 379 66.33 -27.23 -50.92
N TYR A 380 66.76 -26.41 -49.95
CA TYR A 380 67.74 -26.83 -48.94
C TYR A 380 67.23 -27.95 -48.02
N GLN A 381 65.96 -27.88 -47.61
CA GLN A 381 65.34 -28.92 -46.78
C GLN A 381 65.13 -30.23 -47.54
N GLY A 382 65.06 -30.18 -48.87
CA GLY A 382 64.99 -31.34 -49.75
C GLY A 382 66.35 -32.01 -50.04
N VAL A 383 67.46 -31.44 -49.57
CA VAL A 383 68.79 -32.05 -49.71
C VAL A 383 68.93 -33.22 -48.71
N ASP A 384 69.56 -34.30 -49.18
CA ASP A 384 69.76 -35.57 -48.46
C ASP A 384 70.33 -35.37 -47.03
N PRO A 385 69.85 -36.10 -46.00
CA PRO A 385 70.43 -36.12 -44.65
C PRO A 385 71.96 -36.30 -44.59
N HIS A 386 72.58 -36.87 -45.63
CA HIS A 386 74.04 -36.93 -45.74
C HIS A 386 74.70 -35.54 -45.81
N PHE A 387 74.04 -34.55 -46.43
CA PHE A 387 74.52 -33.18 -46.52
C PHE A 387 74.59 -32.49 -45.15
N ASP A 388 73.65 -32.77 -44.24
CA ASP A 388 73.70 -32.24 -42.86
C ASP A 388 74.89 -32.78 -42.07
N VAL A 389 75.31 -34.02 -42.35
CA VAL A 389 76.52 -34.61 -41.74
C VAL A 389 77.76 -33.90 -42.27
N ILE A 390 77.84 -33.66 -43.58
CA ILE A 390 78.96 -32.95 -44.22
C ILE A 390 79.03 -31.50 -43.73
N ALA A 391 77.91 -30.79 -43.67
CA ALA A 391 77.85 -29.41 -43.20
C ALA A 391 78.33 -29.27 -41.75
N ARG A 392 77.95 -30.23 -40.87
CA ARG A 392 78.46 -30.29 -39.49
C ARG A 392 79.96 -30.54 -39.41
N GLN A 393 80.48 -31.47 -40.20
CA GLN A 393 81.91 -31.75 -40.26
C GLN A 393 82.70 -30.55 -40.77
N TYR A 394 82.20 -29.89 -41.83
CA TYR A 394 82.80 -28.68 -42.36
C TYR A 394 82.81 -27.56 -41.31
N HIS A 395 81.70 -27.32 -40.61
CA HIS A 395 81.63 -26.34 -39.54
C HIS A 395 82.62 -26.64 -38.40
N GLU A 396 82.79 -27.91 -38.02
CA GLU A 396 83.76 -28.30 -37.00
C GLU A 396 85.21 -28.06 -37.44
N ILE A 397 85.52 -28.32 -38.72
CA ILE A 397 86.84 -28.04 -39.31
C ILE A 397 87.10 -26.53 -39.36
N VAL A 398 86.12 -25.73 -39.80
CA VAL A 398 86.25 -24.27 -39.83
C VAL A 398 86.49 -23.71 -38.43
N LYS A 399 85.74 -24.18 -37.42
CA LYS A 399 85.95 -23.77 -36.02
C LYS A 399 87.34 -24.16 -35.50
N LYS A 400 87.86 -25.33 -35.87
CA LYS A 400 89.24 -25.73 -35.54
C LYS A 400 90.27 -24.84 -36.24
N LEU A 401 90.05 -24.49 -37.50
CA LEU A 401 90.94 -23.59 -38.25
C LEU A 401 90.95 -22.17 -37.66
N GLU A 402 89.80 -21.64 -37.27
CA GLU A 402 89.71 -20.36 -36.58
C GLU A 402 90.45 -20.40 -35.23
N GLY A 403 90.28 -21.48 -34.46
CA GLY A 403 91.03 -21.68 -33.22
C GLY A 403 92.54 -21.79 -33.44
N MET A 404 92.97 -22.47 -34.51
CA MET A 404 94.39 -22.59 -34.87
C MET A 404 94.94 -21.26 -35.40
N GLN A 405 94.19 -20.51 -36.21
CA GLN A 405 94.57 -19.17 -36.66
C GLN A 405 94.68 -18.22 -35.48
N TRP A 406 93.74 -18.26 -34.54
CA TRP A 406 93.81 -17.49 -33.31
C TRP A 406 95.06 -17.87 -32.49
N THR A 407 95.36 -19.16 -32.37
CA THR A 407 96.55 -19.65 -31.65
C THR A 407 97.85 -19.23 -32.37
N ILE A 408 97.90 -19.31 -33.69
CA ILE A 408 99.04 -18.88 -34.49
C ILE A 408 99.23 -17.36 -34.37
N HIS A 409 98.14 -16.60 -34.43
CA HIS A 409 98.18 -15.16 -34.26
C HIS A 409 98.68 -14.76 -32.86
N GLN A 410 98.23 -15.47 -31.82
CA GLN A 410 98.71 -15.30 -30.45
C GLN A 410 100.20 -15.62 -30.33
N VAL A 411 100.64 -16.74 -30.90
CA VAL A 411 102.05 -17.16 -30.91
C VAL A 411 102.91 -16.20 -31.75
N GLU A 412 102.39 -15.62 -32.83
CA GLU A 412 103.07 -14.58 -33.60
C GLU A 412 103.21 -13.27 -32.79
N MET A 413 102.20 -12.92 -32.00
CA MET A 413 102.29 -11.81 -31.05
C MET A 413 103.34 -12.09 -29.95
N ASP A 414 103.44 -13.32 -29.47
CA ASP A 414 104.40 -13.72 -28.42
C ASP A 414 105.84 -13.91 -28.96
N LEU A 415 106.01 -14.34 -30.22
CA LEU A 415 107.30 -14.57 -30.88
C LEU A 415 107.89 -13.32 -31.53
N LYS A 416 107.11 -12.27 -31.79
CA LYS A 416 107.67 -10.96 -32.14
C LYS A 416 108.54 -10.52 -30.96
N PRO A 417 109.88 -10.53 -31.09
CA PRO A 417 110.72 -9.92 -30.08
C PRO A 417 110.30 -8.45 -30.04
N HIS A 418 110.28 -7.82 -28.86
CA HIS A 418 110.22 -6.38 -28.73
C HIS A 418 111.43 -5.75 -29.44
N HIS A 419 111.38 -5.67 -30.77
CA HIS A 419 112.19 -4.78 -31.59
C HIS A 419 111.53 -3.42 -31.57
N ASP A 420 111.44 -2.87 -30.37
CA ASP A 420 111.14 -1.47 -30.08
C ASP A 420 112.05 -1.04 -28.93
N HIS A 421 113.36 -1.16 -29.15
CA HIS A 421 114.37 -0.31 -28.50
C HIS A 421 115.54 -0.09 -29.44
N ALA A 422 115.31 0.75 -30.44
CA ALA A 422 116.32 1.59 -31.08
C ALA A 422 115.61 2.82 -31.65
N GLY A 423 115.19 3.71 -30.75
CA GLY A 423 115.20 5.12 -31.10
C GLY A 423 116.53 5.64 -30.58
N VAL A 424 117.50 5.88 -31.47
CA VAL A 424 118.91 6.23 -31.15
C VAL A 424 119.79 5.05 -30.76
#